data_AF-A0AAE8N409-F1
#
_entry.id   AF-A0AAE8N409-F1
#
_cell.length_a   1.000
_cell.length_b   1.000
_cell.length_c   1.000
_cell.angle_alpha   90.00
_cell.angle_beta   90.00
_cell.angle_gamma   90.00
#
_symmetry.space_group_name_H-M   'P 1'
#
loop_
_entity.id
_entity.type
_entity.pdbx_description
1 polymer ?
#
loop_
_entity_poly.entity_id
_entity_poly.type
_entity_poly.pdbx_seq_one_letter_code
_entity_poly.pdbx_strand_id
1 'polypeptide(L)'
;MSTATAAAAATPSFSPGSDSGLLAPTVDKLLTRTQSPWRLTPTGEGLERPFKFKTFAKTWDFMTAVSLQCKLKNHHPEWTNVYNTTFIRWTTHSPKGLSEKDVSMASVCDELAAAFGEVPTEEGDGGASCELVGRVVGAAGEDCCAPKKK
;
A
#
# COMPACT_ATOMS: atom_id res chain seq x y z
N MET A 1 -26.26 -7.33 18.57
CA MET A 1 -25.16 -6.45 18.98
C MET A 1 -23.88 -7.07 18.43
N SER A 2 -23.39 -6.59 17.28
CA SER A 2 -22.23 -7.16 16.62
C SER A 2 -20.97 -6.54 17.22
N THR A 3 -20.20 -7.32 17.96
CA THR A 3 -18.90 -6.90 18.49
C THR A 3 -17.89 -6.94 17.35
N ALA A 4 -17.54 -5.78 16.81
CA ALA A 4 -16.37 -5.65 15.96
C ALA A 4 -15.12 -5.90 16.82
N THR A 5 -14.46 -7.03 16.60
CA THR A 5 -13.13 -7.30 17.15
C THR A 5 -12.17 -6.29 16.55
N ALA A 6 -11.75 -5.30 17.33
CA ALA A 6 -10.63 -4.44 16.98
C ALA A 6 -9.39 -5.33 16.86
N ALA A 7 -8.89 -5.53 15.64
CA ALA A 7 -7.60 -6.16 15.41
C ALA A 7 -6.55 -5.38 16.21
N ALA A 8 -5.77 -6.08 17.04
CA ALA A 8 -4.64 -5.48 17.74
C ALA A 8 -3.80 -4.70 16.71
N ALA A 9 -3.54 -3.42 16.96
CA ALA A 9 -2.81 -2.58 16.03
C ALA A 9 -1.42 -3.22 15.81
N ALA A 10 -1.19 -3.72 14.59
CA ALA A 10 0.11 -4.25 14.21
C ALA A 10 1.18 -3.18 14.47
N THR A 11 2.37 -3.58 14.90
CA THR A 11 3.50 -2.68 15.13
C THR A 11 4.41 -2.70 13.91
N PRO A 12 4.95 -1.57 13.43
CA PRO A 12 5.88 -1.55 12.31
C PRO A 12 7.09 -2.46 12.57
N SER A 13 7.41 -3.32 11.60
CA SER A 13 8.59 -4.19 11.58
C SER A 13 9.49 -3.76 10.43
N PHE A 14 10.62 -3.14 10.75
CA PHE A 14 11.51 -2.52 9.77
C PHE A 14 12.52 -3.50 9.18
N SER A 15 12.84 -3.32 7.90
CA SER A 15 13.88 -4.07 7.20
C SER A 15 15.27 -3.75 7.78
N PRO A 16 16.14 -4.75 8.00
CA PRO A 16 17.53 -4.54 8.41
C PRO A 16 18.25 -3.46 7.58
N GLY A 17 18.89 -2.52 8.28
CA GLY A 17 19.60 -1.39 7.66
C GLY A 17 18.74 -0.14 7.42
N SER A 18 17.43 -0.20 7.66
CA SER A 18 16.57 0.98 7.66
C SER A 18 16.68 1.74 8.99
N ASP A 19 16.70 3.07 8.94
CA ASP A 19 16.66 3.92 10.14
C ASP A 19 15.22 4.05 10.65
N SER A 20 14.84 3.20 11.60
CA SER A 20 13.50 3.21 12.20
C SER A 20 13.19 4.51 12.93
N GLY A 21 14.19 5.20 13.48
CA GLY A 21 14.02 6.47 14.19
C GLY A 21 13.60 7.61 13.23
N LEU A 22 14.16 7.63 12.03
CA LEU A 22 13.80 8.59 10.99
C LEU A 22 12.48 8.23 10.29
N LEU A 23 12.17 6.94 10.16
CA LEU A 23 10.98 6.48 9.45
C LEU A 23 9.71 6.51 10.30
N ALA A 24 9.79 6.20 11.60
CA ALA A 24 8.63 6.09 12.48
C ALA A 24 7.69 7.30 12.43
N PRO A 25 8.16 8.56 12.48
CA PRO A 25 7.25 9.72 12.40
C PRO A 25 6.50 9.82 11.08
N THR A 26 7.10 9.36 9.98
CA THR A 26 6.45 9.38 8.66
C THR A 26 5.46 8.24 8.54
N VAL A 27 5.81 7.05 9.04
CA VAL A 27 4.88 5.92 9.16
C VAL A 27 3.66 6.30 9.98
N ASP A 28 3.86 6.91 11.16
CA ASP A 28 2.76 7.36 12.02
C ASP A 28 1.82 8.32 11.29
N LYS A 29 2.36 9.30 10.55
CA LYS A 29 1.55 10.21 9.73
C LYS A 29 0.71 9.49 8.66
N LEU A 30 1.28 8.47 8.01
CA LEU A 30 0.57 7.67 7.00
C LEU A 30 -0.56 6.85 7.65
N LEU A 31 -0.36 6.36 8.86
CA LEU A 31 -1.32 5.55 9.62
C LEU A 31 -2.44 6.39 10.27
N THR A 32 -2.14 7.61 10.74
CA THR A 32 -3.10 8.47 11.45
C THR A 32 -3.80 9.49 10.56
N ARG A 33 -3.73 9.30 9.24
CA ARG A 33 -4.31 10.24 8.28
C ARG A 33 -5.83 10.30 8.41
N THR A 34 -6.40 11.50 8.36
CA THR A 34 -7.85 11.72 8.59
C THR A 34 -8.74 11.09 7.53
N GLN A 35 -8.29 11.03 6.28
CA GLN A 35 -9.01 10.39 5.18
C GLN A 35 -8.17 9.29 4.58
N SER A 36 -8.78 8.11 4.39
CA SER A 36 -8.16 6.94 3.78
C SER A 36 -6.76 6.64 4.36
N PRO A 37 -6.65 6.27 5.65
CA PRO A 37 -5.35 5.97 6.26
C PRO A 37 -4.73 4.72 5.64
N TRP A 38 -3.40 4.69 5.60
CA TRP A 38 -2.67 3.44 5.37
C TRP A 38 -2.86 2.51 6.56
N ARG A 39 -2.74 1.21 6.32
CA ARG A 39 -2.73 0.19 7.39
C ARG A 39 -1.42 -0.58 7.32
N LEU A 40 -0.95 -1.04 8.46
CA LEU A 40 0.14 -2.01 8.49
C LEU A 40 -0.40 -3.36 8.04
N THR A 41 0.44 -4.13 7.35
CA THR A 41 0.17 -5.55 7.13
C THR A 41 0.04 -6.28 8.47
N PRO A 42 -0.61 -7.46 8.53
CA PRO A 42 -0.70 -8.23 9.77
C PRO A 42 0.65 -8.55 10.42
N THR A 43 1.72 -8.67 9.62
CA THR A 43 3.09 -8.90 10.10
C THR A 43 3.82 -7.61 10.50
N GLY A 44 3.27 -6.43 10.20
CA GLY A 44 3.92 -5.14 10.40
C GLY A 44 5.04 -4.82 9.41
N GLU A 45 5.33 -5.74 8.48
CA GLU A 45 6.46 -5.66 7.55
C GLU A 45 6.17 -4.79 6.32
N GLY A 46 4.97 -4.22 6.20
CA GLY A 46 4.56 -3.44 5.05
C GLY A 46 3.39 -2.51 5.33
N LEU A 47 3.10 -1.67 4.35
CA LEU A 47 1.96 -0.74 4.35
C LEU A 47 0.99 -1.11 3.25
N GLU A 48 -0.30 -1.14 3.54
CA GLU A 48 -1.33 -1.49 2.59
C GLU A 48 -2.56 -0.59 2.67
N ARG A 49 -3.17 -0.33 1.51
CA ARG A 49 -4.34 0.51 1.39
C ARG A 49 -5.08 0.35 0.05
N PRO A 50 -6.43 0.39 0.05
CA PRO A 50 -7.22 0.58 -1.16
C PRO A 50 -7.32 2.06 -1.58
N PHE A 51 -7.24 2.31 -2.89
CA PHE A 51 -7.48 3.58 -3.55
C PHE A 51 -8.70 3.46 -4.45
N LYS A 52 -9.63 4.42 -4.37
CA LYS A 52 -10.85 4.41 -5.16
C LYS A 52 -10.99 5.69 -5.98
N PHE A 53 -11.41 5.54 -7.23
CA PHE A 53 -11.65 6.65 -8.15
C PHE A 53 -13.06 6.57 -8.75
N LYS A 54 -13.46 7.61 -9.49
CA LYS A 54 -14.80 7.65 -10.12
C LYS A 54 -15.00 6.61 -11.22
N THR A 55 -13.94 6.21 -11.93
CA THR A 55 -14.02 5.33 -13.11
C THR A 55 -12.79 4.45 -13.20
N PHE A 56 -12.89 3.32 -13.93
CA PHE A 56 -11.74 2.48 -14.26
C PHE A 56 -10.61 3.25 -14.95
N ALA A 57 -10.94 4.13 -15.89
CA ALA A 57 -9.95 4.94 -16.60
C ALA A 57 -9.14 5.82 -15.64
N LYS A 58 -9.79 6.46 -14.66
CA LYS A 58 -9.11 7.26 -13.64
C LYS A 58 -8.23 6.42 -12.72
N THR A 59 -8.68 5.23 -12.33
CA THR A 59 -7.85 4.29 -11.56
C THR A 59 -6.61 3.87 -12.36
N TRP A 60 -6.77 3.63 -13.67
CA TRP A 60 -5.66 3.25 -14.54
C TRP A 60 -4.66 4.39 -14.79
N ASP A 61 -5.13 5.63 -14.92
CA ASP A 61 -4.27 6.83 -14.98
C ASP A 61 -3.36 6.91 -13.73
N PHE A 62 -3.96 6.74 -12.54
CA PHE A 62 -3.23 6.69 -11.28
C PHE A 62 -2.22 5.54 -11.24
N MET A 63 -2.63 4.32 -11.59
CA MET A 63 -1.74 3.15 -11.62
C MET A 63 -0.57 3.34 -12.59
N THR A 64 -0.80 3.99 -13.74
CA THR A 64 0.25 4.31 -14.72
C THR A 64 1.26 5.28 -14.13
N ALA A 65 0.81 6.32 -13.42
CA ALA A 65 1.71 7.25 -12.74
C ALA A 65 2.53 6.57 -11.62
N VAL A 66 1.91 5.69 -10.83
CA VAL A 66 2.62 4.88 -9.83
C VAL A 66 3.68 3.99 -10.49
N SER A 67 3.36 3.32 -11.59
CA SER A 67 4.30 2.47 -12.34
C SER A 67 5.55 3.23 -12.81
N LEU A 68 5.39 4.48 -13.26
CA LEU A 68 6.53 5.33 -13.61
C LEU A 68 7.43 5.63 -12.40
N GLN A 69 6.85 5.85 -11.23
CA GLN A 69 7.60 6.06 -9.99
C GLN A 69 8.31 4.79 -9.52
N CYS A 70 7.69 3.62 -9.68
CA CYS A 70 8.31 2.32 -9.42
C CYS A 70 9.62 2.15 -10.22
N LYS A 71 9.59 2.53 -11.51
CA LYS A 71 10.76 2.47 -12.39
C LYS A 71 11.89 3.40 -11.91
N LEU A 72 11.56 4.61 -11.46
CA LEU A 72 12.56 5.57 -10.98
C LEU A 72 13.20 5.14 -9.67
N LYS A 73 12.40 4.59 -8.75
CA LYS A 73 12.86 4.17 -7.41
C LYS A 73 13.35 2.73 -7.35
N ASN A 74 13.21 1.98 -8.45
CA ASN A 74 13.46 0.55 -8.53
C ASN A 74 12.85 -0.20 -7.34
N HIS A 75 11.53 -0.01 -7.17
CA HIS A 75 10.74 -0.58 -6.10
C HIS A 75 9.31 -0.80 -6.59
N HIS A 76 8.76 -2.00 -6.40
CA HIS A 76 7.50 -2.39 -7.02
C HIS A 76 6.49 -2.81 -5.94
N PRO A 77 5.20 -2.46 -6.10
CA PRO A 77 4.19 -2.84 -5.14
C PRO A 77 3.69 -4.26 -5.41
N GLU A 78 3.07 -4.84 -4.40
CA GLU A 78 2.04 -5.86 -4.61
C GLU A 78 0.70 -5.13 -4.79
N TRP A 79 0.01 -5.34 -5.90
CA TRP A 79 -1.28 -4.69 -6.11
C TRP A 79 -2.31 -5.57 -6.79
N THR A 80 -3.58 -5.24 -6.58
CA THR A 80 -4.71 -5.79 -7.35
C THR A 80 -5.63 -4.66 -7.74
N ASN A 81 -6.32 -4.82 -8.86
CA ASN A 81 -7.26 -3.82 -9.36
C ASN A 81 -8.58 -4.49 -9.72
N VAL A 82 -9.69 -3.92 -9.25
CA VAL A 82 -11.06 -4.30 -9.61
C VAL A 82 -11.82 -3.04 -9.95
N TYR A 83 -12.12 -2.87 -11.24
CA TYR A 83 -12.81 -1.70 -11.79
C TYR A 83 -12.16 -0.38 -11.34
N ASN A 84 -12.85 0.39 -10.49
CA ASN A 84 -12.42 1.71 -10.06
C ASN A 84 -11.66 1.71 -8.72
N THR A 85 -11.30 0.52 -8.21
CA THR A 85 -10.61 0.36 -6.93
C THR A 85 -9.33 -0.44 -7.13
N THR A 86 -8.19 0.11 -6.69
CA THR A 86 -6.92 -0.60 -6.67
C THR A 86 -6.40 -0.71 -5.24
N PHE A 87 -6.07 -1.93 -4.83
CA PHE A 87 -5.39 -2.18 -3.57
C PHE A 87 -3.90 -2.23 -3.80
N ILE A 88 -3.13 -1.51 -2.98
CA ILE A 88 -1.67 -1.48 -3.06
C ILE A 88 -1.09 -1.86 -1.70
N ARG A 89 -0.09 -2.74 -1.72
CA ARG A 89 0.80 -3.05 -0.60
C ARG A 89 2.25 -2.77 -1.00
N TRP A 90 2.95 -2.05 -0.13
CA TRP A 90 4.38 -1.83 -0.17
C TRP A 90 5.06 -2.66 0.92
N THR A 91 6.04 -3.45 0.53
CA THR A 91 6.90 -4.22 1.43
C THR A 91 8.25 -4.45 0.77
N THR A 92 9.32 -4.55 1.57
CA THR A 92 10.63 -4.95 1.09
C THR A 92 10.85 -6.43 1.39
N HIS A 93 11.09 -7.23 0.34
CA HIS A 93 11.27 -8.67 0.47
C HIS A 93 12.69 -9.07 0.92
N SER A 94 13.70 -8.23 0.64
CA SER A 94 15.10 -8.53 0.94
C SER A 94 15.94 -7.26 1.21
N PRO A 95 16.52 -7.12 2.42
CA PRO A 95 16.16 -7.82 3.64
C PRO A 95 14.68 -7.60 3.99
N LYS A 96 14.03 -8.60 4.56
CA LYS A 96 12.58 -8.57 4.79
C LYS A 96 12.18 -7.50 5.81
N GLY A 97 11.15 -6.70 5.50
CA GLY A 97 10.54 -5.73 6.42
C GLY A 97 10.16 -4.41 5.75
N LEU A 98 9.63 -3.47 6.52
CA LEU A 98 9.28 -2.13 6.04
C LEU A 98 10.56 -1.29 5.87
N SER A 99 10.78 -0.69 4.69
CA SER A 99 11.95 0.14 4.41
C SER A 99 11.60 1.57 4.01
N GLU A 100 12.63 2.40 3.84
CA GLU A 100 12.51 3.78 3.34
C GLU A 100 11.80 3.84 1.97
N LYS A 101 12.00 2.83 1.12
CA LYS A 101 11.38 2.77 -0.21
C LYS A 101 9.87 2.57 -0.09
N ASP A 102 9.43 1.73 0.85
CA ASP A 102 8.00 1.48 1.09
C ASP A 102 7.31 2.75 1.57
N VAL A 103 7.89 3.42 2.57
CA VAL A 103 7.35 4.67 3.13
C VAL A 103 7.34 5.79 2.09
N SER A 104 8.40 5.88 1.29
CA SER A 104 8.50 6.86 0.21
C SER A 104 7.45 6.61 -0.88
N MET A 105 7.27 5.36 -1.31
CA MET A 105 6.28 5.03 -2.33
C MET A 105 4.85 5.19 -1.81
N ALA A 106 4.58 4.87 -0.55
CA ALA A 106 3.28 5.15 0.07
C ALA A 106 2.94 6.64 0.05
N SER A 107 3.91 7.50 0.37
CA SER A 107 3.74 8.96 0.31
C SER A 107 3.50 9.47 -1.11
N VAL A 108 4.23 8.93 -2.10
CA VAL A 108 4.02 9.25 -3.52
C VAL A 108 2.63 8.83 -4.00
N CYS A 109 2.16 7.65 -3.61
CA CYS A 109 0.80 7.21 -3.91
C CYS A 109 -0.24 8.18 -3.36
N ASP A 110 -0.03 8.76 -2.17
CA ASP A 110 -0.93 9.74 -1.58
C ASP A 110 -1.02 11.04 -2.40
N GLU A 111 0.14 11.57 -2.82
CA GLU A 111 0.21 12.76 -3.66
C GLU A 111 -0.47 12.53 -5.01
N LEU A 112 -0.19 11.40 -5.65
CA LEU A 112 -0.80 11.03 -6.93
C LEU A 112 -2.32 10.81 -6.77
N ALA A 113 -2.76 10.12 -5.72
CA ALA A 113 -4.17 9.87 -5.48
C ALA A 113 -4.96 11.17 -5.33
N ALA A 114 -4.42 12.15 -4.60
CA ALA A 114 -5.00 13.48 -4.50
C ALA A 114 -5.05 14.19 -5.87
N ALA A 115 -3.97 14.14 -6.65
CA ALA A 115 -3.90 14.77 -7.97
C ALA A 115 -4.88 14.15 -8.99
N PHE A 116 -5.12 12.84 -8.91
CA PHE A 116 -6.05 12.12 -9.79
C PHE A 116 -7.52 12.13 -9.30
N GLY A 117 -7.79 12.77 -8.15
CA GLY A 117 -9.13 12.93 -7.62
C GLY A 117 -9.69 11.65 -7.01
N GLU A 118 -8.90 11.03 -6.11
CA GLU A 118 -9.38 9.96 -5.23
C GLU A 118 -10.70 10.35 -4.56
N VAL A 119 -11.64 9.42 -4.50
CA VAL A 119 -12.89 9.58 -3.76
C VAL A 119 -12.76 8.89 -2.39
N PRO A 120 -13.25 9.50 -1.30
CA PRO A 120 -13.27 8.85 0.01
C PRO A 120 -14.03 7.52 -0.06
N THR A 121 -13.46 6.49 0.56
CA THR A 121 -14.17 5.23 0.77
C THR A 121 -15.15 5.41 1.93
N GLU A 122 -16.42 5.68 1.62
CA GLU A 122 -17.50 5.68 2.60
C GLU A 122 -17.71 4.27 3.18
N GLU A 123 -17.93 4.18 4.50
CA GLU A 123 -18.32 2.94 5.19
C GLU A 123 -19.74 2.53 4.75
N GLY A 124 -19.86 1.86 3.61
CA GLY A 124 -21.16 1.45 3.07
C GLY A 124 -21.16 0.84 1.68
N ASP A 125 -20.10 1.02 0.88
CA ASP A 125 -19.93 0.35 -0.43
C ASP A 125 -19.29 -1.05 -0.29
N GLY A 126 -19.63 -1.73 0.81
CA GLY A 126 -18.90 -2.81 1.48
C GLY A 126 -18.88 -4.18 0.80
N GLY A 127 -18.68 -4.26 -0.51
CA GLY A 127 -18.43 -5.53 -1.20
C GLY A 127 -16.95 -5.77 -1.51
N ALA A 128 -16.30 -4.83 -2.20
CA ALA A 128 -15.04 -5.13 -2.89
C ALA A 128 -13.79 -4.99 -2.01
N SER A 129 -13.78 -4.11 -1.01
CA SER A 129 -12.54 -3.79 -0.26
C SER A 129 -12.05 -4.94 0.63
N CYS A 130 -12.95 -5.76 1.20
CA CYS A 130 -12.56 -6.91 2.03
C CYS A 130 -12.10 -8.12 1.20
N GLU A 131 -12.69 -8.36 0.02
CA GLU A 131 -12.28 -9.48 -0.84
C GLU A 131 -10.93 -9.25 -1.53
N LEU A 132 -10.57 -7.99 -1.82
CA LEU A 132 -9.31 -7.63 -2.47
C LEU A 132 -8.08 -8.00 -1.63
N VAL A 133 -8.15 -7.83 -0.31
CA VAL A 133 -7.03 -8.14 0.61
C VAL A 133 -6.66 -9.63 0.54
N GLY A 134 -7.66 -10.51 0.51
CA GLY A 134 -7.44 -11.96 0.49
C GLY A 134 -6.74 -12.48 -0.78
N ARG A 135 -6.83 -11.76 -1.91
CA ARG A 135 -6.24 -12.17 -3.19
C ARG A 135 -4.76 -11.81 -3.33
N VAL A 136 -4.29 -10.76 -2.65
CA VAL A 136 -2.87 -10.34 -2.73
C VAL A 136 -1.96 -11.25 -1.92
N VAL A 137 -2.43 -11.74 -0.77
CA VAL A 137 -1.63 -12.56 0.16
C VAL A 137 -1.25 -13.93 -0.44
N GLY A 138 -1.95 -14.40 -1.47
CA GLY A 138 -1.71 -15.72 -2.08
C GLY A 138 -0.67 -15.76 -3.21
N ALA A 139 -0.18 -14.62 -3.71
CA ALA A 139 0.61 -14.57 -4.96
C ALA A 139 2.01 -13.94 -4.82
N ALA A 140 2.48 -13.66 -3.61
CA ALA A 140 3.82 -13.11 -3.36
C ALA A 140 4.90 -14.19 -3.51
N GLY A 141 5.23 -14.54 -4.76
CA GLY A 141 6.29 -15.48 -5.13
C GLY A 141 7.44 -14.76 -5.84
N GLU A 142 8.61 -14.78 -5.18
CA GLU A 142 9.95 -14.40 -5.66
C GLU A 142 10.26 -12.90 -5.87
N ASP A 143 11.54 -12.57 -5.61
CA ASP A 143 12.12 -11.23 -5.54
C ASP A 143 11.94 -10.43 -6.85
N CYS A 144 10.92 -9.57 -6.87
CA CYS A 144 10.60 -8.69 -7.98
C CYS A 144 11.70 -7.67 -8.33
N CYS A 145 12.66 -7.42 -7.43
CA CYS A 145 13.67 -6.35 -7.58
C CYS A 145 15.02 -6.82 -8.13
N ALA A 146 15.26 -8.12 -8.28
CA ALA A 146 16.51 -8.62 -8.84
C ALA A 146 16.53 -8.47 -10.37
N PRO A 147 17.61 -7.93 -10.99
CA PRO A 147 17.76 -8.04 -12.44
C PRO A 147 17.82 -9.51 -12.82
N LYS A 148 16.88 -9.98 -13.64
CA LYS A 148 16.93 -11.33 -14.21
C LYS A 148 18.24 -11.46 -14.97
N LYS A 149 19.15 -12.30 -14.46
CA LYS A 149 20.39 -12.66 -15.18
C LYS A 149 19.97 -13.23 -16.54
N LYS A 150 20.53 -12.64 -17.61
CA LYS A 150 20.37 -13.15 -18.98
C LYS A 150 21.12 -14.45 -19.16
#